data_AF-A0A6B0TE10-F1
#
_entry.id   AF-A0A6B0TE10-F1
#
_cell.length_a   1.000
_cell.length_b   1.000
_cell.length_c   1.000
_cell.angle_alpha   90.00
_cell.angle_beta   90.00
_cell.angle_gamma   90.00
#
_symmetry.space_group_name_H-M   'P 1'
#
loop_
_entity.id
_entity.type
_entity.pdbx_description
1 polymer ?
#
loop_
_entity_poly.entity_id
_entity_poly.type
_entity_poly.pdbx_seq_one_letter_code
_entity_poly.pdbx_strand_id
1 'polypeptide(L)'
;MADRTLPTKVAQYVGGGLVVFGVVVVGLVEMIAGASHPVTAEGQIVHEALVPIEMRAYLILAGLVIWGLYALYRVAAVAPVGAAGQRRRVETRQPE
;
A
#
# COMPACT_ATOMS: atom_id res chain seq x y z
N MET A 1 13.96 12.79 12.99
CA MET A 1 13.24 11.95 12.01
C MET A 1 14.03 10.66 11.86
N ALA A 2 13.41 9.49 12.06
CA ALA A 2 14.14 8.21 12.11
C ALA A 2 14.91 7.96 10.80
N ASP A 3 16.20 7.66 10.91
CA ASP A 3 17.07 7.29 9.80
C ASP A 3 16.58 5.97 9.19
N ARG A 4 15.71 6.06 8.19
CA ARG A 4 15.26 4.90 7.42
C ARG A 4 16.25 4.67 6.30
N THR A 5 16.82 3.47 6.24
CA THR A 5 17.68 3.05 5.14
C THR A 5 16.95 3.23 3.80
N LEU A 6 17.69 3.55 2.73
CA LEU A 6 17.12 3.78 1.38
C LEU A 6 16.15 2.68 0.92
N PRO A 7 16.43 1.36 1.09
CA PRO A 7 15.51 0.31 0.71
C PRO A 7 14.17 0.37 1.47
N THR A 8 14.22 0.73 2.75
CA THR A 8 13.01 0.90 3.58
C THR A 8 12.16 2.05 3.08
N LYS A 9 12.77 3.17 2.70
CA LYS A 9 12.06 4.33 2.16
C LYS A 9 11.40 4.00 0.83
N VAL A 10 12.15 3.41 -0.09
CA VAL A 10 11.64 3.05 -1.42
C VAL A 10 10.46 2.09 -1.32
N ALA A 11 10.59 1.01 -0.54
CA ALA A 11 9.49 0.06 -0.37
C ALA A 11 8.22 0.71 0.23
N GLN A 12 8.38 1.60 1.21
CA GLN A 12 7.25 2.29 1.83
C GLN A 12 6.59 3.30 0.88
N TYR A 13 7.38 4.16 0.24
CA TYR A 13 6.84 5.21 -0.63
C TYR A 13 6.33 4.67 -1.96
N VAL A 14 7.03 3.73 -2.60
CA VAL A 14 6.61 3.20 -3.89
C VAL A 14 5.47 2.21 -3.72
N GLY A 15 5.61 1.23 -2.81
CA GLY A 15 4.54 0.25 -2.57
C GLY A 15 3.26 0.91 -2.06
N GLY A 16 3.38 1.74 -1.03
CA GLY A 16 2.23 2.44 -0.44
C GLY A 16 1.68 3.52 -1.34
N GLY A 17 2.56 4.22 -2.07
CA GLY A 17 2.17 5.20 -3.07
C GLY A 17 1.33 4.57 -4.18
N LEU A 18 1.74 3.41 -4.72
CA LEU A 18 0.95 2.72 -5.76
C LEU A 18 -0.42 2.29 -5.26
N VAL A 19 -0.52 1.75 -4.03
CA VAL A 19 -1.80 1.33 -3.46
C VAL A 19 -2.73 2.54 -3.27
N VAL A 20 -2.24 3.62 -2.66
CA VAL A 20 -3.04 4.83 -2.46
C VAL A 20 -3.41 5.47 -3.80
N PHE A 21 -2.51 5.48 -4.76
CA PHE A 21 -2.77 6.01 -6.09
C PHE A 21 -3.87 5.21 -6.81
N GLY A 22 -3.76 3.89 -6.87
CA GLY A 22 -4.74 3.02 -7.53
C GLY A 22 -6.12 2.99 -6.86
N VAL A 23 -6.18 3.15 -5.53
CA VAL A 23 -7.46 3.17 -4.80
C VAL A 23 -8.06 4.57 -4.76
N VAL A 24 -7.31 5.53 -4.20
CA VAL A 24 -7.84 6.85 -3.86
C VAL A 24 -7.76 7.80 -5.04
N VAL A 25 -6.59 7.93 -5.68
CA VAL A 25 -6.44 8.92 -6.76
C VAL A 25 -7.26 8.53 -7.97
N VAL A 26 -7.13 7.29 -8.44
CA VAL A 26 -7.95 6.79 -9.56
C VAL A 26 -9.44 6.80 -9.18
N GLY A 27 -9.80 6.41 -7.96
CA GLY A 27 -11.19 6.47 -7.50
C GLY A 27 -11.77 7.88 -7.49
N LEU A 28 -11.00 8.88 -7.04
CA LEU A 28 -11.42 10.28 -7.05
C LEU A 28 -11.55 10.83 -8.47
N VAL A 29 -10.62 10.47 -9.37
CA VAL A 29 -10.72 10.84 -10.79
C VAL A 29 -11.98 10.24 -11.41
N GLU A 30 -12.29 8.98 -11.12
CA GLU A 30 -13.51 8.31 -11.56
C GLU A 30 -14.78 8.97 -10.99
N MET A 31 -14.75 9.42 -9.74
CA MET A 31 -15.89 10.12 -9.13
C MET A 31 -16.14 11.50 -9.73
N ILE A 32 -15.09 12.23 -10.09
CA ILE A 32 -15.19 13.60 -10.62
C ILE A 32 -15.48 13.59 -12.12
N ALA A 33 -14.88 12.64 -12.85
CA ALA A 33 -14.87 12.62 -14.33
C ALA A 33 -15.52 11.37 -14.94
N GLY A 34 -16.00 10.42 -14.14
CA GLY A 34 -16.67 9.21 -14.62
C GLY A 34 -18.02 9.51 -15.25
N ALA A 35 -18.34 8.80 -16.34
CA ALA A 35 -19.50 9.06 -17.19
C ALA A 35 -20.84 8.83 -16.46
N SER A 36 -21.83 9.67 -16.78
CA SER A 36 -23.23 9.39 -16.47
C SER A 36 -23.68 8.20 -17.30
N HIS A 37 -24.24 7.17 -16.67
CA HIS A 37 -24.62 5.93 -17.33
C HIS A 37 -26.00 6.09 -17.98
N PRO A 38 -26.12 6.27 -19.31
CA PRO A 38 -27.43 6.29 -19.94
C PRO A 38 -28.01 4.88 -19.89
N VAL A 39 -29.23 4.75 -19.39
CA VAL A 39 -29.96 3.48 -19.39
C VAL A 39 -30.35 3.19 -20.83
N THR A 40 -29.87 2.08 -21.39
CA THR A 40 -30.37 1.58 -22.68
C THR A 40 -31.80 1.05 -22.50
N ALA A 41 -32.63 1.15 -23.53
CA ALA A 41 -34.06 0.81 -23.45
C ALA A 41 -34.31 -0.67 -23.11
N GLU A 42 -33.28 -1.52 -23.24
CA GLU A 42 -33.29 -2.95 -22.90
C GLU A 42 -32.93 -3.24 -21.43
N GLY A 43 -32.70 -2.23 -20.60
CA GLY A 43 -32.33 -2.39 -19.19
C GLY A 43 -30.88 -2.87 -18.98
N GLN A 44 -30.07 -2.88 -20.03
CA GLN A 44 -28.66 -3.24 -19.94
C GLN A 44 -27.83 -2.02 -19.56
N ILE A 45 -27.20 -2.08 -18.39
CA ILE A 45 -26.31 -1.03 -17.90
C ILE A 45 -24.95 -1.26 -18.53
N VAL A 46 -24.62 -0.48 -19.55
CA VAL A 46 -23.26 -0.43 -20.11
C VAL A 46 -22.44 0.50 -19.21
N HIS A 47 -21.52 -0.09 -18.44
CA HIS A 47 -20.60 0.64 -17.58
C HIS A 47 -19.32 0.99 -18.36
N GLU A 48 -19.28 2.17 -18.97
CA GLU A 48 -18.05 2.74 -19.52
C GLU A 48 -17.30 3.44 -18.38
N ALA A 49 -16.41 2.70 -17.71
CA ALA A 49 -15.52 3.28 -16.71
C ALA A 49 -14.44 4.12 -17.40
N LEU A 50 -14.15 5.32 -16.86
CA LEU A 50 -13.11 6.21 -17.37
C LEU A 50 -11.74 5.53 -17.26
N VAL A 51 -11.49 4.82 -16.16
CA VAL A 51 -10.32 3.96 -16.00
C VAL A 51 -10.77 2.49 -15.98
N PRO A 52 -10.31 1.66 -16.95
CA PRO A 52 -10.62 0.25 -17.00
C PRO A 52 -10.30 -0.46 -15.68
N ILE A 53 -11.16 -1.41 -15.30
CA ILE A 53 -11.05 -2.13 -14.04
C ILE A 53 -9.72 -2.89 -13.92
N GLU A 54 -9.21 -3.41 -15.04
CA GLU A 54 -7.96 -4.15 -15.13
C GLU A 54 -6.77 -3.25 -14.78
N MET A 55 -6.73 -2.02 -15.33
CA MET A 55 -5.66 -1.07 -15.05
C MET A 55 -5.62 -0.68 -13.58
N ARG A 56 -6.79 -0.45 -12.98
CA ARG A 56 -6.90 -0.13 -11.55
C ARG A 56 -6.43 -1.31 -10.69
N ALA A 57 -6.83 -2.53 -11.05
CA ALA A 57 -6.41 -3.74 -10.36
C ALA A 57 -4.89 -3.96 -10.46
N TYR A 58 -4.28 -3.78 -11.63
CA TYR A 58 -2.84 -3.95 -11.82
C TYR A 58 -2.02 -2.93 -11.02
N LEU A 59 -2.45 -1.67 -10.94
CA LEU A 59 -1.78 -0.66 -10.13
C LEU A 59 -1.74 -1.02 -8.65
N ILE A 60 -2.88 -1.45 -8.11
CA ILE A 60 -2.99 -1.86 -6.70
C ILE A 60 -2.15 -3.12 -6.47
N LEU A 61 -2.26 -4.10 -7.36
CA LEU A 61 -1.53 -5.36 -7.27
C LEU A 61 -0.01 -5.11 -7.28
N ALA A 62 0.48 -4.24 -8.17
CA ALA A 62 1.90 -3.91 -8.22
C ALA A 62 2.40 -3.28 -6.90
N GLY A 63 1.61 -2.39 -6.28
CA GLY A 63 1.92 -1.85 -4.96
C GLY A 63 1.97 -2.91 -3.86
N LEU A 64 1.00 -3.82 -3.86
CA LEU A 64 0.95 -4.96 -2.93
C LEU A 64 2.08 -5.96 -3.15
N VAL A 65 2.50 -6.20 -4.39
CA VAL A 65 3.65 -7.06 -4.69
C VAL A 65 4.93 -6.47 -4.12
N ILE A 66 5.17 -5.16 -4.29
CA ILE A 66 6.34 -4.49 -3.73
C ILE A 66 6.35 -4.60 -2.20
N TRP A 67 5.21 -4.35 -1.55
CA TRP A 67 5.09 -4.48 -0.10
C TRP A 67 5.22 -5.92 0.38
N GLY A 68 4.61 -6.89 -0.32
CA GLY A 68 4.69 -8.30 0.01
C GLY A 68 6.11 -8.82 -0.08
N LEU A 69 6.82 -8.50 -1.17
CA LEU A 69 8.23 -8.88 -1.35
C LEU A 69 9.12 -8.22 -0.30
N TYR A 70 8.90 -6.93 0.00
CA TYR A 70 9.67 -6.26 1.04
C TYR A 70 9.39 -6.85 2.42
N ALA A 71 8.13 -7.13 2.77
CA ALA A 71 7.77 -7.79 4.03
C ALA A 71 8.45 -9.15 4.15
N LEU A 72 8.44 -9.96 3.07
CA LEU A 72 9.11 -11.25 3.04
C LEU A 72 10.63 -11.12 3.22
N TYR A 73 11.28 -10.20 2.50
CA TYR A 73 12.70 -9.89 2.69
C TYR A 73 13.02 -9.47 4.12
N ARG A 74 12.18 -8.62 4.72
CA ARG A 74 12.39 -8.13 6.08
C ARG A 74 12.28 -9.23 7.12
N VAL A 75 11.38 -10.20 6.92
CA VAL A 75 11.24 -11.35 7.83
C VAL A 75 12.36 -12.36 7.61
N ALA A 76 12.72 -12.64 6.36
CA ALA A 76 13.68 -13.71 6.03
C ALA A 76 15.14 -13.30 6.19
N ALA A 77 15.49 -12.03 5.96
CA ALA A 77 16.89 -11.59 5.83
C ALA A 77 17.32 -10.52 6.84
N VAL A 78 16.41 -9.96 7.65
CA VAL A 78 16.74 -8.89 8.61
C VAL A 78 16.31 -9.31 10.01
N ALA A 79 17.26 -9.45 10.94
CA ALA A 79 16.95 -9.74 12.34
C ALA A 79 16.07 -8.63 12.94
N PRO A 80 15.02 -8.95 13.71
CA PRO A 80 14.13 -7.96 14.28
C PRO A 80 14.90 -7.06 15.26
N VAL A 81 14.99 -5.77 14.93
CA VAL A 81 15.71 -4.73 15.71
C VAL A 81 15.14 -4.53 17.15
N GLY A 82 14.03 -5.19 17.50
CA GLY A 82 13.37 -5.05 18.81
C GLY A 82 13.91 -5.94 19.94
N ALA A 83 14.68 -7.00 19.65
CA ALA A 83 15.02 -7.99 20.69
C ALA A 83 16.17 -7.56 21.62
N ALA A 84 17.09 -6.70 21.15
CA ALA A 84 18.29 -6.32 21.91
C ALA A 84 18.06 -5.16 22.90
N GLY A 85 17.06 -4.30 22.69
CA GLY A 85 16.80 -3.13 23.54
C GLY A 85 16.00 -3.40 24.81
N GLN A 86 15.20 -4.47 24.84
CA GLN A 86 14.28 -4.75 25.95
C GLN A 86 14.99 -5.36 27.17
N ARG A 87 16.07 -6.13 26.97
CA ARG A 87 16.76 -6.83 28.07
C ARG A 87 17.55 -5.88 28.99
N ARG A 88 18.06 -4.77 28.47
CA ARG A 88 18.90 -3.82 29.25
C ARG A 88 18.09 -2.94 30.23
N ARG A 89 16.80 -2.73 29.96
CA ARG A 89 15.92 -1.85 30.76
C ARG A 89 15.34 -2.53 31.99
N VAL A 90 15.28 -3.86 32.00
CA VAL A 90 14.75 -4.64 33.14
C VAL A 90 15.78 -4.75 34.26
N GLU A 91 17.07 -4.76 33.92
CA GLU A 91 18.16 -4.93 34.89
C GLU A 91 18.44 -3.67 35.75
N THR A 92 18.12 -2.48 35.25
CA THR A 92 18.33 -1.22 35.98
C THR A 92 17.15 -0.81 36.87
N ARG A 93 16.11 -1.64 37.00
CA ARG A 93 14.90 -1.32 37.78
C ARG A 93 14.76 -2.22 39.01
N GLN A 94 15.85 -2.41 39.74
CA GLN A 94 15.81 -2.75 41.16
C GLN A 94 16.48 -1.63 41.95
N PRO A 95 15.69 -0.84 42.69
CA PRO A 95 16.09 -0.30 43.97
C PRO A 95 15.35 -1.04 45.09
N GLU A 96 16.15 -1.48 46.06
CA GLU A 96 15.91 -1.93 47.44
C GLU A 96 14.48 -2.04 48.00
#